data_AF-A0A7L3MSD3-F1
#
_entry.id   AF-A0A7L3MSD3-F1
#
_cell.length_a   1.000
_cell.length_b   1.000
_cell.length_c   1.000
_cell.angle_alpha   90.00
_cell.angle_beta   90.00
_cell.angle_gamma   90.00
#
_symmetry.space_group_name_H-M   'P 1'
#
loop_
_entity.id
_entity.type
_entity.pdbx_description
1 polymer ?
#
loop_
_entity_poly.entity_id
_entity_poly.type
_entity_poly.pdbx_seq_one_letter_code
_entity_poly.pdbx_strand_id
1 'polypeptide(L)'
;APSLQFAAWVDAVVFVFSLEDEISFQTVYNYYLRLCSYRNTAEVPMVLVGTQDAISATNPRVIDDSRARKLSNDLKRCTYYETCATYGLNVER
;
A
#
# COMPACT_ATOMS: atom_id res chain seq x y z
N ALA A 1 -1.11 -8.41 10.14
CA ALA A 1 -0.36 -9.14 9.09
C ALA A 1 -1.25 -10.20 8.44
N PRO A 2 -1.13 -10.47 7.13
CA PRO A 2 -1.98 -11.42 6.40
C PRO A 2 -1.91 -12.85 6.95
N SER A 3 -3.06 -13.53 7.05
CA SER A 3 -3.17 -14.95 7.41
C SER A 3 -3.34 -15.83 6.16
N LEU A 4 -3.14 -17.15 6.30
CA LEU A 4 -3.41 -18.11 5.21
C LEU A 4 -4.88 -18.04 4.76
N GLN A 5 -5.82 -17.98 5.71
CA GLN A 5 -7.25 -17.87 5.40
C GLN A 5 -7.56 -16.61 4.60
N PHE A 6 -6.97 -15.47 4.98
CA PHE A 6 -7.12 -14.23 4.22
C PHE A 6 -6.54 -14.37 2.81
N ALA A 7 -5.32 -14.89 2.68
CA ALA A 7 -4.65 -15.08 1.40
C ALA A 7 -5.43 -16.01 0.45
N ALA A 8 -6.12 -17.02 0.99
CA ALA A 8 -6.96 -17.92 0.21
C ALA A 8 -8.28 -17.27 -0.24
N TRP A 9 -8.82 -16.36 0.56
CA TRP A 9 -10.13 -15.74 0.35
C TRP A 9 -10.12 -14.55 -0.62
N VAL A 10 -9.03 -13.79 -0.67
CA VAL A 10 -8.99 -12.53 -1.45
C VAL A 10 -9.01 -12.75 -2.97
N ASP A 11 -9.77 -11.92 -3.66
CA ASP A 11 -9.73 -11.76 -5.12
C ASP A 11 -8.78 -10.64 -5.55
N ALA A 12 -8.59 -9.62 -4.71
CA ALA A 12 -7.66 -8.50 -4.92
C ALA A 12 -7.17 -7.94 -3.58
N VAL A 13 -6.06 -7.21 -3.59
CA VAL A 13 -5.49 -6.61 -2.37
C VAL A 13 -5.12 -5.15 -2.57
N VAL A 14 -5.55 -4.29 -1.65
CA VAL A 14 -5.10 -2.90 -1.56
C VAL A 14 -4.11 -2.79 -0.39
N PHE A 15 -2.87 -2.45 -0.69
CA PHE A 15 -1.86 -2.12 0.32
C PHE A 15 -1.89 -0.63 0.60
N VAL A 16 -1.94 -0.27 1.88
CA VAL A 16 -2.04 1.14 2.31
C VAL A 16 -0.91 1.47 3.28
N PHE A 17 -0.27 2.61 3.09
CA PHE A 17 0.73 3.19 4.00
C PHE A 17 0.50 4.69 4.14
N SER A 18 1.04 5.31 5.20
CA SER A 18 1.02 6.75 5.41
C SER A 18 2.27 7.38 4.82
N LEU A 19 2.13 8.47 4.05
CA LEU A 19 3.25 9.18 3.43
C LEU A 19 4.17 9.88 4.44
N GLU A 20 3.76 10.02 5.69
CA GLU A 20 4.57 10.55 6.80
C GLU A 20 5.18 9.48 7.71
N ASP A 21 4.80 8.20 7.57
CA ASP A 21 5.28 7.12 8.45
C ASP A 21 6.07 6.04 7.70
N GLU A 22 7.38 6.04 7.92
CA GLU A 22 8.33 5.07 7.38
C GLU A 22 8.05 3.62 7.83
N ILE A 23 7.51 3.42 9.04
CA ILE A 23 7.20 2.09 9.56
C ILE A 23 6.05 1.48 8.78
N SER A 24 4.99 2.26 8.50
CA SER A 24 3.88 1.81 7.66
C SER A 24 4.35 1.41 6.25
N PHE A 25 5.27 2.17 5.66
CA PHE A 25 5.82 1.90 4.33
C PHE A 25 6.59 0.56 4.28
N GLN A 26 7.45 0.31 5.27
CA GLN A 26 8.17 -0.97 5.38
C GLN A 26 7.23 -2.15 5.69
N THR A 27 6.18 -1.89 6.48
CA THR A 27 5.18 -2.91 6.83
C THR A 27 4.41 -3.42 5.62
N VAL A 28 4.10 -2.56 4.64
CA VAL A 28 3.49 -2.98 3.37
C VAL A 28 4.33 -4.04 2.67
N TYR A 29 5.64 -3.81 2.54
CA TYR A 29 6.53 -4.78 1.88
C TYR A 29 6.57 -6.12 2.64
N ASN A 30 6.64 -6.07 3.97
CA ASN A 30 6.59 -7.26 4.81
C ASN A 30 5.27 -8.04 4.65
N TYR A 31 4.14 -7.33 4.52
CA TYR A 31 2.84 -7.96 4.31
C TYR A 31 2.73 -8.57 2.92
N TYR A 32 3.28 -7.92 1.89
CA TYR A 32 3.38 -8.48 0.54
C TYR A 32 4.20 -9.77 0.53
N LEU A 33 5.39 -9.79 1.14
CA LEU A 33 6.21 -11.01 1.23
C LEU A 33 5.47 -12.15 1.92
N ARG A 34 4.72 -11.84 2.98
CA ARG A 34 3.90 -12.83 3.69
C ARG A 34 2.76 -13.34 2.82
N LEU A 35 2.10 -12.47 2.04
CA LEU A 35 1.08 -12.90 1.08
C LEU A 35 1.65 -13.85 0.02
N CYS A 36 2.84 -13.52 -0.54
CA CYS A 36 3.56 -14.37 -1.48
C CYS A 36 3.90 -15.76 -0.90
N SER A 37 4.07 -15.88 0.42
CA SER A 37 4.33 -17.18 1.06
C SER A 37 3.10 -18.10 1.12
N TYR A 38 1.89 -17.54 0.98
CA TYR A 38 0.64 -18.30 1.05
C TYR A 38 -0.05 -18.47 -0.32
N ARG A 39 0.17 -17.56 -1.26
CA ARG A 39 -0.49 -17.58 -2.58
C ARG A 39 0.45 -17.04 -3.66
N ASN A 40 0.33 -17.58 -4.87
CA ASN A 40 0.93 -16.98 -6.05
C ASN A 40 0.27 -15.61 -6.32
N THR A 41 1.01 -14.52 -6.09
CA THR A 41 0.51 -13.15 -6.25
C THR A 41 0.41 -12.69 -7.69
N ALA A 42 0.86 -13.49 -8.67
CA ALA A 42 0.66 -13.19 -10.09
C ALA A 42 -0.83 -13.19 -10.51
N GLU A 43 -1.67 -13.91 -9.76
CA GLU A 43 -3.11 -14.04 -10.03
C GLU A 43 -3.98 -13.13 -9.15
N VAL A 44 -3.35 -12.29 -8.32
CA VAL A 44 -4.06 -11.39 -7.39
C VAL A 44 -3.78 -9.95 -7.80
N PRO A 45 -4.76 -9.25 -8.43
CA PRO A 45 -4.66 -7.82 -8.66
C PRO A 45 -4.35 -7.06 -7.37
N MET A 46 -3.40 -6.14 -7.48
CA MET A 46 -2.94 -5.33 -6.35
C MET A 46 -2.99 -3.85 -6.68
N VAL A 47 -3.23 -3.04 -5.66
CA VAL A 47 -3.12 -1.58 -5.70
C VAL A 47 -2.30 -1.13 -4.49
N LEU A 48 -1.40 -0.17 -4.70
CA LEU A 48 -0.67 0.50 -3.62
C LEU A 48 -1.25 1.89 -3.39
N VAL A 49 -1.50 2.25 -2.14
CA VAL A 49 -2.08 3.53 -1.73
C VAL A 49 -1.20 4.18 -0.67
N GLY A 50 -0.77 5.42 -0.94
CA GLY A 50 -0.11 6.28 0.03
C GLY A 50 -1.08 7.35 0.54
N THR A 51 -1.37 7.39 1.83
CA THR A 51 -2.34 8.34 2.38
C THR A 51 -1.68 9.66 2.80
N GLN A 52 -2.38 10.76 2.53
CA GLN A 52 -1.96 12.12 2.91
C GLN A 52 -2.62 12.60 4.22
N ASP A 53 -3.54 11.84 4.80
CA ASP A 53 -4.42 12.25 5.91
C ASP A 53 -3.68 12.74 7.16
N ALA A 54 -2.51 12.18 7.47
CA ALA A 54 -1.72 12.55 8.65
C ALA A 54 -0.66 13.63 8.39
N ILE A 55 -0.51 14.09 7.13
CA ILE A 55 0.48 15.09 6.77
C ILE A 55 0.07 16.46 7.35
N SER A 56 0.99 17.09 8.08
CA SER A 56 0.80 18.42 8.65
C SER A 56 2.12 19.17 8.77
N ALA A 57 2.09 20.43 9.20
CA ALA A 57 3.30 21.23 9.42
C ALA A 57 4.25 20.62 10.47
N THR A 58 3.69 19.90 11.46
CA THR A 58 4.45 19.21 12.50
C THR A 58 4.71 17.73 12.18
N ASN A 59 4.15 17.23 11.07
CA ASN A 59 4.28 15.84 10.65
C ASN A 59 4.42 15.75 9.11
N PRO A 60 5.59 16.10 8.57
CA PRO A 60 5.78 16.22 7.13
C PRO A 60 5.87 14.85 6.45
N ARG A 61 5.62 14.84 5.13
CA ARG A 61 5.89 13.69 4.27
C ARG A 61 7.35 13.23 4.41
N VAL A 62 7.56 11.92 4.53
CA VAL A 62 8.89 11.29 4.58
C VAL A 62 9.11 10.24 3.46
N ILE A 63 8.05 9.82 2.77
CA ILE A 63 8.14 8.88 1.64
C ILE A 63 7.95 9.62 0.32
N ASP A 64 9.04 9.77 -0.42
CA ASP A 64 9.02 10.37 -1.75
C ASP A 64 8.33 9.49 -2.80
N ASP A 65 7.78 10.11 -3.83
CA ASP A 65 7.08 9.44 -4.94
C ASP A 65 7.96 8.38 -5.62
N SER A 66 9.26 8.64 -5.77
CA SER A 66 10.20 7.68 -6.36
C SER A 66 10.30 6.38 -5.55
N ARG A 67 10.26 6.46 -4.22
CA ARG A 67 10.29 5.31 -3.31
C ARG A 67 8.98 4.53 -3.40
N ALA A 68 7.85 5.23 -3.41
CA ALA A 68 6.54 4.60 -3.55
C ALA A 68 6.38 3.90 -4.90
N ARG A 69 6.82 4.51 -6.01
CA ARG A 69 6.84 3.88 -7.33
C ARG A 69 7.79 2.70 -7.43
N LYS A 70 8.93 2.74 -6.73
CA LYS A 70 9.81 1.58 -6.64
C LYS A 70 9.09 0.42 -5.94
N LEU A 71 8.45 0.68 -4.82
CA LEU A 71 7.66 -0.34 -4.11
C LEU A 71 6.52 -0.88 -4.97
N SER A 72 5.81 -0.03 -5.71
CA SER A 72 4.73 -0.50 -6.60
C SER A 72 5.24 -1.42 -7.71
N ASN A 73 6.45 -1.15 -8.24
CA ASN A 73 7.12 -2.04 -9.17
C ASN A 73 7.48 -3.39 -8.55
N ASP A 74 7.98 -3.39 -7.30
CA ASP A 74 8.31 -4.60 -6.56
C ASP A 74 7.06 -5.46 -6.26
N LEU A 75 5.91 -4.82 -6.06
CA LEU A 75 4.58 -5.42 -5.89
C LEU A 75 3.91 -5.77 -7.25
N LYS A 76 4.69 -6.36 -8.17
CA LYS A 76 4.23 -6.79 -9.50
C LYS A 76 3.71 -5.66 -10.39
N ARG A 77 4.34 -4.48 -10.31
CA ARG A 77 3.95 -3.29 -11.09
C ARG A 77 2.48 -2.91 -10.85
N CYS A 78 2.05 -3.01 -9.59
CA CYS A 78 0.72 -2.59 -9.20
C CYS A 78 0.53 -1.08 -9.41
N THR A 79 -0.72 -0.66 -9.61
CA THR A 79 -1.04 0.76 -9.72
C THR A 79 -0.83 1.44 -8.37
N TYR A 80 -0.23 2.63 -8.40
CA TYR A 80 0.01 3.45 -7.21
C TYR A 80 -0.84 4.71 -7.24
N TYR A 81 -1.55 4.97 -6.13
CA TYR A 81 -2.33 6.20 -5.91
C TYR A 81 -1.90 6.88 -4.61
N GLU A 82 -1.86 8.20 -4.61
CA GLU A 82 -1.92 8.98 -3.37
C GLU A 82 -3.38 9.36 -3.11
N THR A 83 -3.84 9.20 -1.87
CA THR A 83 -5.23 9.50 -1.49
C THR A 83 -5.29 10.43 -0.29
N CYS A 84 -6.43 11.10 -0.13
CA CYS A 84 -6.77 11.78 1.11
C CYS A 84 -8.27 11.58 1.41
N ALA A 85 -8.58 10.84 2.47
CA ALA A 85 -9.96 10.55 2.85
C ALA A 85 -10.69 11.79 3.41
N THR A 86 -9.95 12.77 3.95
CA THR A 86 -10.50 14.02 4.50
C THR A 86 -11.35 14.80 3.48
N TYR A 87 -10.92 14.86 2.22
CA TYR A 87 -11.62 15.62 1.17
C TYR A 87 -11.86 14.81 -0.12
N GLY A 88 -11.64 13.49 -0.09
CA GLY A 88 -12.01 12.57 -1.17
C GLY A 88 -11.04 12.55 -2.36
N LEU A 89 -9.77 12.93 -2.17
CA LEU A 89 -8.78 12.81 -3.24
C LEU A 89 -8.55 11.34 -3.59
N ASN A 90 -8.83 10.97 -4.84
CA ASN A 90 -8.75 9.59 -5.36
C ASN A 90 -9.57 8.57 -4.54
N VAL A 91 -10.65 9.03 -3.90
CA VAL A 91 -11.63 8.18 -3.20
C VAL A 91 -13.01 8.55 -3.74
N GLU A 92 -13.62 7.66 -4.51
CA GLU A 92 -15.01 7.83 -4.95
C GLU A 92 -15.97 7.68 -3.75
N ARG A 93 -17.04 8.49 -3.75
CA ARG A 93 -18.09 8.51 -2.72
C ARG A 93 -19.34 7.79 -3.18
#